data_AF-A0A8T5DKA0-F1
#
_entry.id   AF-A0A8T5DKA0-F1
#
_cell.length_a   1.000
_cell.length_b   1.000
_cell.length_c   1.000
_cell.angle_alpha   90.00
_cell.angle_beta   90.00
_cell.angle_gamma   90.00
#
_symmetry.space_group_name_H-M   'P 1'
#
loop_
_entity.id
_entity.type
_entity.pdbx_description
1 polymer ?
#
loop_
_entity_poly.entity_id
_entity_poly.type
_entity_poly.pdbx_seq_one_letter_code
_entity_poly.pdbx_strand_id
1 'polypeptide(L)'
;MFKLFKKEESKAKSLEISELHNWLDEELAQIDFSKEINAYFENLKTQKEVLTEKNEVLRTAQVSEKDKVEDRVRSMVVGQKNSFVTEVGRFINNLSFPEEQTIRVTINFNTELNKTLDELAQKTTKSYQATTHLFFNQVQEVYKSIGEINLQARKFKKKIERKKLDKIEDVIKIITTIQKKEEEKKQQEQDLTQKDKEINELEKEKKEKEQTIKTIKESLEYKQNIKLKEEKTQLQTQLKSNKEEVSLFFSKLGRALRKYQKVSMEYKLIAEYIEDPVTTFFNDTELKITEILTGLERSIGKKEVGLSEKQEKNTLDLLKNTKEGYLNIRLEKNRLLQEKINALNVDDSLNLKIAGEEDKINHVQKEIQLIQESKEKRERLTDDSDKAPKLKELALELFNTQLTIRKTI
;
A
#
# COMPACT_ATOMS: atom_id res chain seq x y z
N MET A 1 -34.85 -6.30 -65.73
CA MET A 1 -33.76 -5.41 -65.26
C MET A 1 -33.98 -5.16 -63.77
N PHE A 2 -33.36 -5.98 -62.94
CA PHE A 2 -33.56 -6.01 -61.49
C PHE A 2 -32.79 -4.87 -60.82
N LYS A 3 -33.49 -3.91 -60.20
CA LYS A 3 -32.90 -3.02 -59.19
C LYS A 3 -32.70 -3.82 -57.90
N LEU A 4 -31.76 -4.78 -57.89
CA LEU A 4 -31.34 -5.45 -56.66
C LEU A 4 -30.29 -4.57 -55.96
N PHE A 5 -30.62 -4.15 -54.74
CA PHE A 5 -29.77 -3.44 -53.76
C PHE A 5 -29.46 -1.96 -54.04
N LYS A 6 -30.49 -1.10 -53.97
CA LYS A 6 -30.25 0.23 -53.35
C LYS A 6 -29.97 -0.03 -51.87
N LYS A 7 -28.70 -0.13 -51.50
CA LYS A 7 -28.26 -0.15 -50.10
C LYS A 7 -28.75 1.18 -49.49
N GLU A 8 -29.72 1.12 -48.58
CA GLU A 8 -30.11 2.33 -47.84
C GLU A 8 -28.87 2.90 -47.18
N GLU A 9 -28.62 4.19 -47.40
CA GLU A 9 -27.47 4.88 -46.81
C GLU A 9 -27.56 4.73 -45.29
N SER A 10 -26.53 4.14 -44.70
CA SER A 10 -26.47 3.92 -43.25
C SER A 10 -26.49 5.25 -42.51
N LYS A 11 -27.28 5.35 -41.44
CA LYS A 11 -27.34 6.56 -40.62
C LYS A 11 -26.04 6.67 -39.80
N ALA A 12 -25.28 7.75 -39.97
CA ALA A 12 -24.12 8.02 -39.12
C ALA A 12 -24.59 8.73 -37.84
N LYS A 13 -24.25 8.20 -36.67
CA LYS A 13 -24.51 8.82 -35.37
C LYS A 13 -23.21 8.93 -34.57
N SER A 14 -23.01 10.10 -33.96
CA SER A 14 -21.88 10.37 -33.06
C SER A 14 -22.42 10.56 -31.65
N LEU A 15 -22.03 9.69 -30.72
CA LEU A 15 -22.60 9.60 -29.38
C LEU A 15 -21.52 9.63 -28.30
N GLU A 16 -21.83 10.18 -27.15
CA GLU A 16 -21.06 10.00 -25.92
C GLU A 16 -21.38 8.66 -25.25
N ILE A 17 -20.48 8.17 -24.40
CA ILE A 17 -20.67 6.89 -23.68
C ILE A 17 -21.93 6.92 -22.79
N SER A 18 -22.23 8.07 -22.20
CA SER A 18 -23.44 8.33 -21.40
C SER A 18 -24.73 8.19 -22.21
N GLU A 19 -24.69 8.46 -23.52
CA GLU A 19 -25.86 8.48 -24.40
C GLU A 19 -26.21 7.10 -24.98
N LEU A 20 -25.31 6.11 -24.86
CA LEU A 20 -25.47 4.80 -25.51
C LEU A 20 -26.74 4.05 -25.10
N HIS A 21 -27.18 4.16 -23.84
CA HIS A 21 -28.41 3.51 -23.39
C HIS A 21 -29.66 4.18 -23.98
N ASN A 22 -29.69 5.52 -24.00
CA ASN A 22 -30.81 6.27 -24.57
C ASN A 22 -30.91 6.02 -26.08
N TRP A 23 -29.77 6.03 -26.76
CA TRP A 23 -29.71 5.68 -28.18
C TRP A 23 -30.28 4.28 -28.45
N LEU A 24 -29.87 3.28 -27.67
CA LEU A 24 -30.41 1.93 -27.84
C LEU A 24 -31.93 1.92 -27.65
N ASP A 25 -32.46 2.62 -26.65
CA ASP A 25 -33.90 2.69 -26.39
C ASP A 25 -34.65 3.36 -27.54
N GLU A 26 -34.10 4.42 -28.14
CA GLU A 26 -34.66 5.08 -29.32
C GLU A 26 -34.70 4.16 -30.56
N GLU A 27 -33.66 3.37 -30.80
CA GLU A 27 -33.66 2.41 -31.91
C GLU A 27 -34.64 1.26 -31.65
N LEU A 28 -34.74 0.78 -30.41
CA LEU A 28 -35.69 -0.27 -30.04
C LEU A 28 -37.14 0.21 -30.11
N ALA A 29 -37.42 1.48 -29.81
CA ALA A 29 -38.76 2.05 -29.91
C ALA A 29 -39.29 2.08 -31.36
N GLN A 30 -38.41 2.06 -32.37
CA GLN A 30 -38.80 1.99 -33.79
C GLN A 30 -39.28 0.58 -34.21
N ILE A 31 -39.03 -0.44 -33.39
CA ILE A 31 -39.42 -1.82 -33.69
C ILE A 31 -40.84 -2.07 -33.18
N ASP A 32 -41.78 -2.36 -34.08
CA ASP A 32 -43.14 -2.76 -33.71
C ASP A 32 -43.14 -4.14 -33.03
N PHE A 33 -43.04 -4.11 -31.69
CA PHE A 33 -43.05 -5.29 -30.81
C PHE A 33 -43.86 -5.09 -29.53
N SER A 34 -44.50 -3.93 -29.37
CA SER A 34 -45.25 -3.57 -28.16
C SER A 34 -46.45 -4.49 -27.92
N LYS A 35 -47.14 -4.91 -28.99
CA LYS A 35 -48.27 -5.85 -28.90
C LYS A 35 -47.82 -7.21 -28.37
N GLU A 36 -46.69 -7.73 -28.85
CA GLU A 36 -46.15 -9.00 -28.39
C GLU A 36 -45.68 -8.96 -26.95
N ILE A 37 -45.10 -7.83 -26.51
CA ILE A 37 -44.70 -7.60 -25.12
C ILE A 37 -45.93 -7.54 -24.20
N ASN A 38 -46.92 -6.72 -24.54
CA ASN A 38 -48.14 -6.59 -23.74
C ASN A 38 -48.85 -7.94 -23.61
N ALA A 39 -48.99 -8.67 -24.73
CA ALA A 39 -49.58 -10.00 -24.71
C ALA A 39 -48.75 -10.98 -23.85
N TYR A 40 -47.42 -10.88 -23.86
CA TYR A 40 -46.56 -11.73 -23.03
C TYR A 40 -46.78 -11.46 -21.53
N PHE A 41 -46.77 -10.20 -21.10
CA PHE A 41 -46.98 -9.85 -19.69
C PHE A 41 -48.38 -10.16 -19.20
N GLU A 42 -49.43 -9.87 -19.99
CA GLU A 42 -50.80 -10.21 -19.61
C GLU A 42 -50.97 -11.73 -19.43
N ASN A 43 -50.42 -12.53 -20.36
CA ASN A 43 -50.44 -13.99 -20.19
C ASN A 43 -49.69 -14.43 -18.93
N LEU A 44 -48.53 -13.84 -18.61
CA LEU A 44 -47.80 -14.18 -17.40
C LEU A 44 -48.53 -13.78 -16.11
N LYS A 45 -49.20 -12.62 -16.09
CA LYS A 45 -50.02 -12.20 -14.94
C LYS A 45 -51.16 -13.18 -14.70
N THR A 46 -51.89 -13.54 -15.75
CA THR A 46 -52.95 -14.56 -15.66
C THR A 46 -52.40 -15.89 -15.15
N GLN A 47 -51.26 -16.36 -15.70
CA GLN A 47 -50.67 -17.62 -15.22
C GLN A 47 -50.16 -17.54 -13.78
N LYS A 48 -49.67 -16.38 -13.33
CA LYS A 48 -49.29 -16.15 -11.93
C LYS A 48 -50.50 -16.26 -11.00
N GLU A 49 -51.63 -15.67 -11.36
CA GLU A 49 -52.88 -15.77 -10.58
C GLU A 49 -53.36 -17.21 -10.48
N VAL A 50 -53.40 -17.94 -11.61
CA VAL A 50 -53.75 -19.37 -11.64
C VAL A 50 -52.80 -20.18 -10.77
N LEU A 51 -51.48 -19.96 -10.88
CA LEU A 51 -50.48 -20.64 -10.05
C LEU A 51 -50.69 -20.34 -8.56
N THR A 52 -51.05 -19.10 -8.21
CA THR A 52 -51.35 -18.71 -6.83
C THR A 52 -52.54 -19.48 -6.28
N GLU A 53 -53.64 -19.53 -7.03
CA GLU A 53 -54.84 -20.30 -6.67
C GLU A 53 -54.50 -21.78 -6.46
N LYS A 54 -53.82 -22.42 -7.42
CA LYS A 54 -53.48 -23.85 -7.33
C LYS A 54 -52.52 -24.15 -6.18
N ASN A 55 -51.58 -23.26 -5.89
CA ASN A 55 -50.67 -23.41 -4.76
C ASN A 55 -51.42 -23.35 -3.43
N GLU A 56 -52.44 -22.49 -3.31
CA GLU A 56 -53.27 -22.41 -2.10
C GLU A 56 -54.22 -23.61 -1.94
N VAL A 57 -54.74 -24.15 -3.04
CA VAL A 57 -55.48 -25.43 -3.01
C VAL A 57 -54.57 -26.55 -2.49
N LEU A 58 -53.32 -26.65 -2.95
CA LEU A 58 -52.36 -27.64 -2.45
C LEU A 58 -51.98 -27.39 -0.97
N ARG A 59 -51.81 -26.12 -0.57
CA ARG A 59 -51.52 -25.74 0.82
C ARG A 59 -52.57 -26.29 1.77
N THR A 60 -53.84 -26.07 1.44
CA THR A 60 -54.99 -26.44 2.28
C THR A 60 -55.42 -27.90 2.14
N ALA A 61 -54.96 -28.62 1.11
CA ALA A 61 -55.28 -30.03 0.90
C ALA A 61 -54.86 -30.91 2.09
N GLN A 62 -55.76 -31.81 2.49
CA GLN A 62 -55.55 -32.83 3.53
C GLN A 62 -55.53 -34.22 2.90
N VAL A 63 -54.81 -35.15 3.54
CA VAL A 63 -54.77 -36.55 3.11
C VAL A 63 -56.14 -37.19 3.39
N SER A 64 -56.70 -37.93 2.43
CA SER A 64 -58.02 -38.52 2.60
C SER A 64 -58.05 -39.50 3.78
N GLU A 65 -59.15 -39.53 4.53
CA GLU A 65 -59.38 -40.55 5.55
C GLU A 65 -59.47 -41.96 4.96
N LYS A 66 -59.77 -42.05 3.66
CA LYS A 66 -59.82 -43.32 2.91
C LYS A 66 -58.43 -43.89 2.62
N ASP A 67 -57.40 -43.06 2.66
CA ASP A 67 -56.02 -43.47 2.39
C ASP A 67 -55.41 -44.09 3.66
N LYS A 68 -55.38 -45.42 3.72
CA LYS A 68 -54.72 -46.19 4.80
C LYS A 68 -53.20 -46.09 4.66
N VAL A 69 -52.64 -45.00 5.18
CA VAL A 69 -51.21 -44.67 5.11
C VAL A 69 -50.64 -44.60 6.51
N GLU A 70 -49.46 -45.19 6.72
CA GLU A 70 -48.72 -45.13 7.98
C GLU A 70 -48.44 -43.67 8.40
N ASP A 71 -48.60 -43.36 9.69
CA ASP A 71 -48.44 -42.00 10.22
C ASP A 71 -47.07 -41.39 9.92
N ARG A 72 -46.02 -42.21 9.93
CA ARG A 72 -44.66 -41.78 9.58
C ARG A 72 -44.57 -41.31 8.13
N VAL A 73 -45.15 -42.08 7.20
CA VAL A 73 -45.19 -41.74 5.76
C VAL A 73 -46.05 -40.49 5.55
N ARG A 74 -47.21 -40.42 6.19
CA ARG A 74 -48.10 -39.25 6.16
C ARG A 74 -47.37 -37.98 6.62
N SER A 75 -46.70 -38.03 7.76
CA SER A 75 -45.94 -36.90 8.32
C SER A 75 -44.82 -36.45 7.37
N MET A 76 -44.05 -37.40 6.82
CA MET A 76 -42.98 -37.12 5.87
C MET A 76 -43.50 -36.43 4.60
N VAL A 77 -44.55 -36.98 3.98
CA VAL A 77 -45.14 -36.44 2.75
C VAL A 77 -45.76 -35.07 2.98
N VAL A 78 -46.45 -34.84 4.11
CA VAL A 78 -46.99 -33.53 4.48
C VAL A 78 -45.87 -32.51 4.71
N GLY A 79 -44.75 -32.89 5.33
CA GLY A 79 -43.58 -32.05 5.47
C GLY A 79 -42.99 -31.62 4.12
N GLN A 80 -42.89 -32.56 3.17
CA GLN A 80 -42.45 -32.27 1.80
C GLN A 80 -43.44 -31.39 1.03
N LYS A 81 -44.75 -31.62 1.21
CA LYS A 81 -45.80 -30.75 0.65
C LYS A 81 -45.63 -29.31 1.11
N ASN A 82 -45.45 -29.10 2.41
CA ASN A 82 -45.29 -27.76 2.98
C ASN A 82 -44.03 -27.08 2.43
N SER A 83 -42.91 -27.80 2.35
CA SER A 83 -41.68 -27.29 1.72
C SER A 83 -41.91 -26.89 0.26
N PHE A 84 -42.56 -27.74 -0.54
CA PHE A 84 -42.89 -27.45 -1.94
C PHE A 84 -43.74 -26.18 -2.08
N VAL A 85 -44.86 -26.10 -1.34
CA VAL A 85 -45.78 -24.96 -1.34
C VAL A 85 -45.07 -23.66 -0.92
N THR A 86 -44.17 -23.74 0.06
CA THR A 86 -43.37 -22.60 0.51
C THR A 86 -42.43 -22.09 -0.58
N GLU A 87 -41.69 -22.97 -1.26
CA GLU A 87 -40.78 -22.55 -2.34
C GLU A 87 -41.55 -21.99 -3.55
N VAL A 88 -42.66 -22.62 -3.95
CA VAL A 88 -43.53 -22.10 -5.01
C VAL A 88 -44.13 -20.75 -4.60
N GLY A 89 -44.57 -20.61 -3.34
CA GLY A 89 -45.06 -19.34 -2.79
C GLY A 89 -44.01 -18.24 -2.83
N ARG A 90 -42.75 -18.53 -2.49
CA ARG A 90 -41.64 -17.58 -2.63
C ARG A 90 -41.43 -17.17 -4.08
N PHE A 91 -41.46 -18.11 -5.02
CA PHE A 91 -41.36 -17.79 -6.45
C PHE A 91 -42.49 -16.87 -6.90
N ILE A 92 -43.74 -17.17 -6.57
CA ILE A 92 -44.90 -16.32 -6.90
C ILE A 92 -44.71 -14.90 -6.34
N ASN A 93 -44.32 -14.78 -5.07
CA ASN A 93 -44.15 -13.49 -4.41
C ASN A 93 -43.01 -12.68 -5.04
N ASN A 94 -41.93 -13.34 -5.45
CA ASN A 94 -40.78 -12.70 -6.09
C ASN A 94 -40.98 -12.42 -7.59
N LEU A 95 -42.01 -13.00 -8.22
CA LEU A 95 -42.35 -12.75 -9.61
C LEU A 95 -43.01 -11.36 -9.74
N SER A 96 -42.22 -10.30 -9.72
CA SER A 96 -42.67 -8.93 -9.94
C SER A 96 -42.63 -8.58 -11.43
N PHE A 97 -43.62 -7.83 -11.90
CA PHE A 97 -43.67 -7.37 -13.28
C PHE A 97 -43.18 -5.92 -13.35
N PRO A 98 -42.36 -5.57 -14.35
CA PRO A 98 -41.90 -4.20 -14.52
C PRO A 98 -43.06 -3.28 -14.90
N GLU A 99 -43.05 -2.05 -14.37
CA GLU A 99 -44.02 -1.01 -14.72
C GLU A 99 -43.81 -0.56 -16.18
N GLU A 100 -42.56 -0.40 -16.59
CA GLU A 100 -42.18 -0.06 -17.95
C GLU A 100 -41.96 -1.34 -18.78
N GLN A 101 -42.66 -1.47 -19.91
CA GLN A 101 -42.64 -2.67 -20.75
C GLN A 101 -41.94 -2.42 -22.10
N THR A 102 -40.69 -1.94 -22.05
CA THR A 102 -39.86 -1.79 -23.26
C THR A 102 -39.26 -3.12 -23.71
N ILE A 103 -38.79 -3.19 -24.97
CA ILE A 103 -38.10 -4.38 -25.50
C ILE A 103 -36.93 -4.78 -24.61
N ARG A 104 -36.08 -3.81 -24.22
CA ARG A 104 -34.92 -4.03 -23.35
C ARG A 104 -35.34 -4.62 -22.00
N VAL A 105 -36.29 -3.99 -21.32
CA VAL A 105 -36.76 -4.43 -20.00
C VAL A 105 -37.38 -5.82 -20.08
N THR A 106 -38.13 -6.11 -21.14
CA THR A 106 -38.78 -7.40 -21.32
C THR A 106 -37.79 -8.54 -21.62
N ILE A 107 -36.74 -8.27 -22.42
CA ILE A 107 -35.65 -9.24 -22.65
C ILE A 107 -34.98 -9.59 -21.32
N ASN A 108 -34.57 -8.58 -20.55
CA ASN A 108 -33.92 -8.78 -19.25
C ASN A 108 -34.82 -9.56 -18.28
N PHE A 109 -36.09 -9.17 -18.17
CA PHE A 109 -37.07 -9.87 -17.35
C PHE A 109 -37.23 -11.34 -17.75
N ASN A 110 -37.31 -11.64 -19.06
CA ASN A 110 -37.43 -13.01 -19.54
C ASN A 110 -36.18 -13.85 -19.25
N THR A 111 -34.98 -13.26 -19.33
CA THR A 111 -33.73 -13.94 -18.97
C THR A 111 -33.71 -14.30 -17.48
N GLU A 112 -34.06 -13.37 -16.60
CA GLU A 112 -34.15 -13.64 -15.16
C GLU A 112 -35.29 -14.61 -14.80
N LEU A 113 -36.43 -14.54 -15.49
CA LEU A 113 -37.53 -15.48 -15.30
C LEU A 113 -37.10 -16.93 -15.61
N ASN A 114 -36.37 -17.15 -16.71
CA ASN A 114 -35.88 -18.49 -17.03
C ASN A 114 -34.91 -19.02 -15.95
N LYS A 115 -34.01 -18.16 -15.45
CA LYS A 115 -33.09 -18.53 -14.37
C LYS A 115 -33.83 -18.90 -13.08
N THR A 116 -34.81 -18.08 -12.67
CA THR A 116 -35.59 -18.34 -11.46
C THR A 116 -36.48 -19.58 -11.57
N LEU A 117 -36.99 -19.89 -12.76
CA LEU A 117 -37.70 -21.14 -13.04
C LEU A 117 -36.79 -22.37 -12.92
N ASP A 118 -35.56 -22.29 -13.44
CA ASP A 118 -34.58 -23.38 -13.33
C ASP A 118 -34.18 -23.60 -11.85
N GLU A 119 -33.94 -22.53 -11.08
CA GLU A 119 -33.68 -22.61 -9.65
C GLU A 119 -34.86 -23.21 -8.87
N LEU A 120 -36.09 -22.81 -9.20
CA LEU A 120 -37.31 -23.37 -8.60
C LEU A 120 -37.40 -24.87 -8.88
N ALA A 121 -37.17 -25.30 -10.12
CA ALA A 121 -37.19 -26.70 -10.49
C ALA A 121 -36.18 -27.52 -9.67
N GLN A 122 -34.95 -27.03 -9.52
CA GLN A 122 -33.92 -27.67 -8.70
C GLN A 122 -34.34 -27.80 -7.23
N LYS A 123 -34.85 -26.71 -6.63
CA LYS A 123 -35.26 -26.68 -5.21
C LYS A 123 -36.48 -27.54 -4.92
N THR A 124 -37.39 -27.69 -5.89
CA THR A 124 -38.68 -28.36 -5.68
C THR A 124 -38.70 -29.82 -6.12
N THR A 125 -37.71 -30.31 -6.88
CA THR A 125 -37.72 -31.67 -7.47
C THR A 125 -37.99 -32.78 -6.44
N LYS A 126 -37.25 -32.79 -5.31
CA LYS A 126 -37.42 -33.80 -4.27
C LYS A 126 -38.77 -33.70 -3.57
N SER A 127 -39.16 -32.48 -3.19
CA SER A 127 -40.41 -32.22 -2.50
C SER A 127 -41.62 -32.55 -3.38
N TYR A 128 -41.55 -32.27 -4.68
CA TYR A 128 -42.53 -32.67 -5.68
C TYR A 128 -42.68 -34.20 -5.72
N GLN A 129 -41.58 -34.95 -5.90
CA GLN A 129 -41.60 -36.42 -5.97
C GLN A 129 -42.19 -37.07 -4.72
N ALA A 130 -41.91 -36.52 -3.54
CA ALA A 130 -42.49 -37.03 -2.31
C ALA A 130 -43.98 -36.67 -2.16
N THR A 131 -44.34 -35.44 -2.54
CA THR A 131 -45.72 -34.92 -2.41
C THR A 131 -46.72 -35.63 -3.33
N THR A 132 -46.29 -36.06 -4.52
CA THR A 132 -47.14 -36.78 -5.48
C THR A 132 -47.73 -38.07 -4.93
N HIS A 133 -47.13 -38.70 -3.91
CA HIS A 133 -47.64 -39.95 -3.34
C HIS A 133 -49.02 -39.81 -2.69
N LEU A 134 -49.31 -38.67 -2.03
CA LEU A 134 -50.59 -38.46 -1.33
C LEU A 134 -51.40 -37.29 -1.91
N PHE A 135 -50.77 -36.42 -2.70
CA PHE A 135 -51.39 -35.21 -3.24
C PHE A 135 -51.21 -35.10 -4.76
N PHE A 136 -51.24 -36.24 -5.47
CA PHE A 136 -50.94 -36.32 -6.90
C PHE A 136 -51.67 -35.25 -7.72
N ASN A 137 -53.01 -35.21 -7.63
CA ASN A 137 -53.80 -34.30 -8.46
C ASN A 137 -53.44 -32.83 -8.18
N GLN A 138 -53.38 -32.44 -6.91
CA GLN A 138 -53.12 -31.04 -6.52
C GLN A 138 -51.71 -30.60 -6.90
N VAL A 139 -50.70 -31.45 -6.70
CA VAL A 139 -49.31 -31.11 -7.05
C VAL A 139 -49.09 -31.12 -8.57
N GLN A 140 -49.78 -31.99 -9.32
CA GLN A 140 -49.77 -31.97 -10.79
C GLN A 140 -50.31 -30.65 -11.34
N GLU A 141 -51.41 -30.12 -10.77
CA GLU A 141 -51.97 -28.86 -11.23
C GLU A 141 -51.03 -27.67 -10.96
N VAL A 142 -50.34 -27.64 -9.81
CA VAL A 142 -49.29 -26.62 -9.55
C VAL A 142 -48.13 -26.76 -10.54
N TYR A 143 -47.67 -27.99 -10.79
CA TYR A 143 -46.57 -28.25 -11.71
C TYR A 143 -46.91 -27.85 -13.15
N LYS A 144 -48.13 -28.16 -13.63
CA LYS A 144 -48.62 -27.72 -14.94
C LYS A 144 -48.64 -26.19 -15.06
N SER A 145 -49.12 -25.48 -14.05
CA SER A 145 -49.13 -24.00 -14.04
C SER A 145 -47.71 -23.41 -14.12
N ILE A 146 -46.74 -23.98 -13.41
CA ILE A 146 -45.31 -23.61 -13.57
C ILE A 146 -44.84 -23.88 -15.00
N GLY A 147 -45.24 -25.02 -15.56
CA GLY A 147 -44.96 -25.40 -16.95
C GLY A 147 -45.51 -24.41 -17.96
N GLU A 148 -46.70 -23.87 -17.75
CA GLU A 148 -47.29 -22.84 -18.62
C GLU A 148 -46.52 -21.52 -18.55
N ILE A 149 -46.09 -21.06 -17.37
CA ILE A 149 -45.22 -19.89 -17.22
C ILE A 149 -43.92 -20.08 -18.01
N ASN A 150 -43.26 -21.24 -17.85
CA ASN A 150 -42.04 -21.58 -18.60
C ASN A 150 -42.30 -21.63 -20.12
N LEU A 151 -43.44 -22.18 -20.54
CA LEU A 151 -43.83 -22.21 -21.95
C LEU A 151 -43.99 -20.79 -22.51
N GLN A 152 -44.60 -19.86 -21.77
CA GLN A 152 -44.70 -18.46 -22.20
C GLN A 152 -43.32 -17.82 -22.34
N ALA A 153 -42.42 -18.00 -21.36
CA ALA A 153 -41.05 -17.50 -21.41
C ALA A 153 -40.29 -18.02 -22.66
N ARG A 154 -40.40 -19.33 -22.93
CA ARG A 154 -39.79 -19.96 -24.12
C ARG A 154 -40.40 -19.49 -25.44
N LYS A 155 -41.73 -19.33 -25.49
CA LYS A 155 -42.42 -18.80 -26.68
C LYS A 155 -41.96 -17.38 -26.97
N PHE A 156 -41.85 -16.55 -25.94
CA PHE A 156 -41.36 -15.18 -26.07
C PHE A 156 -39.90 -15.15 -26.53
N LYS A 157 -39.02 -15.96 -25.92
CA LYS A 157 -37.62 -16.12 -26.37
C LYS A 157 -37.51 -16.49 -27.85
N LYS A 158 -38.30 -17.45 -28.33
CA LYS A 158 -38.34 -17.82 -29.75
C LYS A 158 -38.80 -16.67 -30.66
N LYS A 159 -39.70 -15.81 -30.20
CA LYS A 159 -40.12 -14.61 -30.96
C LYS A 159 -38.98 -13.59 -31.06
N ILE A 160 -38.24 -13.39 -29.97
CA ILE A 160 -37.02 -12.55 -29.94
C ILE A 160 -36.00 -13.07 -30.95
N GLU A 161 -35.65 -14.35 -30.90
CA GLU A 161 -34.68 -14.99 -31.81
C GLU A 161 -35.09 -14.85 -33.28
N ARG A 162 -36.37 -15.05 -33.60
CA ARG A 162 -36.89 -14.90 -34.98
C ARG A 162 -36.77 -13.48 -35.51
N LYS A 163 -36.89 -12.47 -34.64
CA LYS A 163 -36.69 -11.05 -34.98
C LYS A 163 -35.22 -10.63 -34.85
N LYS A 164 -34.28 -11.56 -34.60
CA LYS A 164 -32.84 -11.30 -34.34
C LYS A 164 -32.60 -10.33 -33.18
N LEU A 165 -33.53 -10.28 -32.23
CA LEU A 165 -33.48 -9.43 -31.05
C LEU A 165 -32.63 -10.05 -29.93
N ASP A 166 -32.17 -11.28 -30.09
CA ASP A 166 -31.29 -11.99 -29.16
C ASP A 166 -29.92 -11.31 -29.04
N LYS A 167 -29.43 -10.74 -30.15
CA LYS A 167 -28.19 -9.94 -30.16
C LYS A 167 -28.28 -8.63 -29.38
N ILE A 168 -29.48 -8.14 -29.06
CA ILE A 168 -29.65 -6.94 -28.23
C ILE A 168 -29.11 -7.19 -26.83
N GLU A 169 -29.20 -8.40 -26.30
CA GLU A 169 -28.62 -8.75 -25.00
C GLU A 169 -27.10 -8.55 -25.00
N ASP A 170 -26.42 -8.91 -26.08
CA ASP A 170 -25.00 -8.67 -26.26
C ASP A 170 -24.68 -7.17 -26.36
N VAL A 171 -25.50 -6.40 -27.09
CA VAL A 171 -25.36 -4.93 -27.18
C VAL A 171 -25.48 -4.29 -25.80
N ILE A 172 -26.50 -4.67 -25.02
CA ILE A 172 -26.71 -4.18 -23.64
C ILE A 172 -25.48 -4.51 -22.79
N LYS A 173 -25.03 -5.77 -22.79
CA LYS A 173 -23.85 -6.19 -22.01
C LYS A 173 -22.59 -5.41 -22.40
N ILE A 174 -22.41 -5.11 -23.68
CA ILE A 174 -21.28 -4.32 -24.16
C ILE A 174 -21.40 -2.86 -23.70
N ILE A 175 -22.55 -2.22 -23.87
CA ILE A 175 -22.81 -0.84 -23.42
C ILE A 175 -22.54 -0.72 -21.91
N THR A 176 -23.12 -1.62 -21.11
CA THR A 176 -22.90 -1.63 -19.66
C THR A 176 -21.43 -1.86 -19.30
N THR A 177 -20.71 -2.71 -20.04
CA THR A 177 -19.26 -2.87 -19.83
C THR A 177 -18.51 -1.56 -20.13
N ILE A 178 -18.82 -0.90 -21.24
CA ILE A 178 -18.16 0.35 -21.65
C ILE A 178 -18.41 1.43 -20.60
N GLN A 179 -19.66 1.61 -20.16
CA GLN A 179 -20.01 2.61 -19.14
C GLN A 179 -19.36 2.31 -17.79
N LYS A 180 -19.33 1.03 -17.36
CA LYS A 180 -18.64 0.64 -16.13
C LYS A 180 -17.14 0.97 -16.20
N LYS A 181 -16.49 0.70 -17.34
CA LYS A 181 -15.08 1.06 -17.54
C LYS A 181 -14.85 2.56 -17.55
N GLU A 182 -15.77 3.34 -18.13
CA GLU A 182 -15.69 4.80 -18.11
C GLU A 182 -15.78 5.35 -16.68
N GLU A 183 -16.69 4.81 -15.87
CA GLU A 183 -16.80 5.19 -14.45
C GLU A 183 -15.56 4.77 -13.65
N GLU A 184 -15.04 3.56 -13.89
CA GLU A 184 -13.78 3.09 -13.29
C GLU A 184 -12.60 4.02 -13.66
N LYS A 185 -12.52 4.46 -14.93
CA LYS A 185 -11.51 5.41 -15.40
C LYS A 185 -11.64 6.77 -14.71
N LYS A 186 -12.86 7.30 -14.61
CA LYS A 186 -13.12 8.56 -13.90
C LYS A 186 -12.74 8.48 -12.42
N GLN A 187 -13.07 7.36 -11.76
CA GLN A 187 -12.69 7.13 -10.37
C GLN A 187 -11.16 7.02 -10.21
N GLN A 188 -10.47 6.41 -11.18
CA GLN A 188 -9.01 6.37 -11.21
C GLN A 188 -8.40 7.77 -11.40
N GLU A 189 -8.92 8.58 -12.32
CA GLU A 189 -8.46 9.96 -12.53
C GLU A 189 -8.65 10.82 -11.27
N GLN A 190 -9.76 10.64 -10.56
CA GLN A 190 -9.98 11.29 -9.26
C GLN A 190 -8.97 10.86 -8.20
N ASP A 191 -8.66 9.55 -8.11
CA ASP A 191 -7.63 9.02 -7.20
C ASP A 191 -6.23 9.55 -7.54
N LEU A 192 -5.88 9.59 -8.84
CA LEU A 192 -4.62 10.18 -9.31
C LEU A 192 -4.52 11.66 -8.93
N THR A 193 -5.60 12.41 -9.13
CA THR A 193 -5.68 13.83 -8.75
C THR A 193 -5.52 14.01 -7.24
N GLN A 194 -6.11 13.13 -6.43
CA GLN A 194 -5.97 13.18 -4.98
C GLN A 194 -4.53 12.88 -4.52
N LYS A 195 -3.88 11.89 -5.15
CA LYS A 195 -2.47 11.58 -4.88
C LYS A 195 -1.53 12.71 -5.28
N ASP A 196 -1.81 13.39 -6.38
CA ASP A 196 -1.03 14.57 -6.79
C ASP A 196 -1.16 15.70 -5.76
N LYS A 197 -2.32 15.90 -5.15
CA LYS A 197 -2.48 16.85 -4.04
C LYS A 197 -1.67 16.43 -2.82
N GLU A 198 -1.72 15.15 -2.44
CA GLU A 198 -0.96 14.60 -1.32
C GLU A 198 0.55 14.76 -1.51
N ILE A 199 1.08 14.47 -2.71
CA ILE A 199 2.49 14.72 -3.05
C ILE A 199 2.83 16.21 -2.89
N ASN A 200 2.00 17.12 -3.41
CA ASN A 200 2.25 18.55 -3.30
C ASN A 200 2.27 19.04 -1.84
N GLU A 201 1.43 18.48 -0.97
CA GLU A 201 1.41 18.79 0.47
C GLU A 201 2.69 18.29 1.15
N LEU A 202 3.11 17.06 0.87
CA LEU A 202 4.36 16.49 1.37
C LEU A 202 5.60 17.25 0.88
N GLU A 203 5.62 17.69 -0.37
CA GLU A 203 6.70 18.53 -0.92
C GLU A 203 6.77 19.89 -0.21
N LYS A 204 5.63 20.49 0.12
CA LYS A 204 5.58 21.72 0.91
C LYS A 204 6.13 21.49 2.31
N GLU A 205 5.72 20.42 2.98
CA GLU A 205 6.24 20.06 4.31
C GLU A 205 7.76 19.86 4.27
N LYS A 206 8.26 19.12 3.28
CA LYS A 206 9.70 18.91 3.07
C LYS A 206 10.44 20.25 2.97
N LYS A 207 9.93 21.17 2.15
CA LYS A 207 10.53 22.50 1.94
C LYS A 207 10.55 23.34 3.23
N GLU A 208 9.51 23.25 4.06
CA GLU A 208 9.47 23.92 5.36
C GLU A 208 10.56 23.40 6.31
N LYS A 209 10.77 22.07 6.37
CA LYS A 209 11.85 21.47 7.16
C LYS A 209 13.24 21.84 6.65
N GLU A 210 13.44 21.83 5.33
CA GLU A 210 14.69 22.29 4.70
C GLU A 210 15.00 23.76 5.06
N GLN A 211 13.98 24.61 5.08
CA GLN A 211 14.13 26.01 5.48
C GLN A 211 14.44 26.14 6.98
N THR A 212 13.88 25.30 7.84
CA THR A 212 14.26 25.23 9.27
C THR A 212 15.73 24.88 9.44
N ILE A 213 16.22 23.83 8.75
CA ILE A 213 17.64 23.45 8.79
C ILE A 213 18.53 24.60 8.33
N LYS A 214 18.16 25.27 7.23
CA LYS A 214 18.90 26.42 6.71
C LYS A 214 18.96 27.55 7.74
N THR A 215 17.83 27.87 8.38
CA THR A 215 17.75 28.91 9.42
C THR A 215 18.64 28.57 10.61
N ILE A 216 18.67 27.32 11.06
CA ILE A 216 19.58 26.86 12.13
C ILE A 216 21.04 27.03 11.69
N LYS A 217 21.41 26.58 10.48
CA LYS A 217 22.79 26.67 9.97
C LYS A 217 23.26 28.12 9.75
N GLU A 218 22.34 29.03 9.42
CA GLU A 218 22.64 30.45 9.24
C GLU A 218 22.72 31.22 10.56
N SER A 219 22.15 30.67 11.64
CA SER A 219 22.14 31.29 12.96
C SER A 219 23.55 31.58 13.49
N LEU A 220 23.67 32.66 14.27
CA LEU A 220 24.92 33.04 14.91
C LEU A 220 25.40 31.95 15.87
N GLU A 221 24.47 31.38 16.63
CA GLU A 221 24.72 30.32 17.62
C GLU A 221 25.36 29.09 16.98
N TYR A 222 24.81 28.59 15.88
CA TYR A 222 25.38 27.46 15.16
C TYR A 222 26.80 27.76 14.65
N LYS A 223 27.00 28.93 14.04
CA LYS A 223 28.32 29.35 13.53
C LYS A 223 29.36 29.49 14.64
N GLN A 224 28.96 30.02 15.80
CA GLN A 224 29.82 30.10 16.98
C GLN A 224 30.16 28.70 17.49
N ASN A 225 29.19 27.82 17.58
CA ASN A 225 29.40 26.44 18.02
C ASN A 225 30.36 25.66 17.10
N ILE A 226 30.26 25.85 15.78
CA ILE A 226 31.22 25.27 14.82
C ILE A 226 32.64 25.79 15.08
N LYS A 227 32.82 27.09 15.28
CA LYS A 227 34.14 27.66 15.62
C LYS A 227 34.69 27.09 16.93
N LEU A 228 33.85 26.95 17.96
CA LEU A 228 34.26 26.35 19.24
C LEU A 228 34.67 24.89 19.06
N LYS A 229 33.98 24.12 18.20
CA LYS A 229 34.38 22.74 17.83
C LYS A 229 35.73 22.68 17.13
N GLU A 230 35.96 23.57 16.17
CA GLU A 230 37.23 23.67 15.46
C GLU A 230 38.38 24.03 16.42
N GLU A 231 38.17 25.03 17.28
CA GLU A 231 39.15 25.43 18.30
C GLU A 231 39.45 24.29 19.27
N LYS A 232 38.42 23.58 19.75
CA LYS A 232 38.58 22.41 20.62
C LYS A 232 39.43 21.33 19.96
N THR A 233 39.19 21.06 18.68
CA THR A 233 39.94 20.07 17.89
C THR A 233 41.42 20.47 17.73
N GLN A 234 41.67 21.76 17.49
CA GLN A 234 43.03 22.29 17.41
C GLN A 234 43.76 22.17 18.74
N LEU A 235 43.12 22.55 19.85
CA LEU A 235 43.70 22.42 21.20
C LEU A 235 43.97 20.95 21.57
N GLN A 236 43.06 20.03 21.23
CA GLN A 236 43.27 18.59 21.43
C GLN A 236 44.47 18.07 20.63
N THR A 237 44.68 18.57 19.40
CA THR A 237 45.84 18.23 18.58
C THR A 237 47.14 18.74 19.22
N GLN A 238 47.14 19.97 19.73
CA GLN A 238 48.28 20.53 20.46
C GLN A 238 48.58 19.77 21.77
N LEU A 239 47.53 19.35 22.47
CA LEU A 239 47.64 18.55 23.70
C LEU A 239 48.27 17.18 23.39
N LYS A 240 47.83 16.53 22.32
CA LYS A 240 48.40 15.27 21.84
C LYS A 240 49.89 15.43 21.48
N SER A 241 50.23 16.45 20.71
CA SER A 241 51.63 16.76 20.36
C SER A 241 52.50 16.99 21.60
N ASN A 242 51.99 17.72 22.61
CA ASN A 242 52.71 17.92 23.87
C ASN A 242 52.94 16.60 24.64
N LYS A 243 51.96 15.68 24.63
CA LYS A 243 52.11 14.33 25.22
C LYS A 243 53.15 13.49 24.46
N GLU A 244 53.17 13.57 23.14
CA GLU A 244 54.15 12.87 22.29
C GLU A 244 55.58 13.37 22.54
N GLU A 245 55.78 14.67 22.72
CA GLU A 245 57.09 15.24 23.05
C GLU A 245 57.61 14.76 24.41
N VAL A 246 56.73 14.69 25.42
CA VAL A 246 57.06 14.12 26.74
C VAL A 246 57.40 12.63 26.61
N SER A 247 56.60 11.86 25.89
CA SER A 247 56.85 10.43 25.63
C SER A 247 58.21 10.22 24.95
N LEU A 248 58.51 11.01 23.91
CA LEU A 248 59.76 10.93 23.17
C LEU A 248 60.96 11.30 24.06
N PHE A 249 60.80 12.32 24.92
CA PHE A 249 61.82 12.73 25.87
C PHE A 249 62.19 11.57 26.82
N PHE A 250 61.20 10.96 27.48
CA PHE A 250 61.45 9.85 28.40
C PHE A 250 61.88 8.56 27.71
N SER A 251 61.40 8.29 26.49
CA SER A 251 61.83 7.14 25.69
C SER A 251 63.35 7.17 25.43
N LYS A 252 63.90 8.37 25.16
CA LYS A 252 65.35 8.55 24.99
C LYS A 252 66.12 8.32 26.29
N LEU A 253 65.51 8.57 27.45
CA LEU A 253 66.09 8.34 28.77
C LEU A 253 65.88 6.92 29.31
N GLY A 254 64.96 6.13 28.74
CA GLY A 254 64.50 4.87 29.33
C GLY A 254 65.61 3.83 29.61
N ARG A 255 66.69 3.79 28.82
CA ARG A 255 67.83 2.89 29.13
C ARG A 255 68.70 3.40 30.28
N ALA A 256 68.88 4.71 30.40
CA ALA A 256 69.61 5.33 31.50
C ALA A 256 68.81 5.21 32.80
N LEU A 257 67.51 5.52 32.77
CA LEU A 257 66.60 5.37 33.90
C LEU A 257 66.54 3.92 34.41
N ARG A 258 66.43 2.91 33.54
CA ARG A 258 66.47 1.49 33.96
C ARG A 258 67.77 1.07 34.65
N LYS A 259 68.91 1.64 34.25
CA LYS A 259 70.19 1.37 34.92
C LYS A 259 70.28 2.10 36.25
N TYR A 260 69.85 3.35 36.29
CA TYR A 260 69.85 4.18 37.49
C TYR A 260 68.87 3.68 38.56
N GLN A 261 67.73 3.14 38.14
CA GLN A 261 66.75 2.48 39.02
C GLN A 261 67.39 1.43 39.93
N LYS A 262 68.43 0.72 39.47
CA LYS A 262 69.12 -0.34 40.23
C LYS A 262 69.99 0.19 41.37
N VAL A 263 70.38 1.47 41.30
CA VAL A 263 71.29 2.11 42.26
C VAL A 263 70.63 3.25 43.03
N SER A 264 69.39 3.60 42.69
CA SER A 264 68.61 4.67 43.32
C SER A 264 67.67 4.14 44.40
N MET A 265 67.47 4.94 45.45
CA MET A 265 66.49 4.65 46.51
C MET A 265 65.03 4.88 46.05
N GLU A 266 64.82 5.65 44.98
CA GLU A 266 63.50 5.98 44.42
C GLU A 266 63.06 5.03 43.29
N TYR A 267 63.38 3.75 43.42
CA TYR A 267 63.19 2.75 42.37
C TYR A 267 61.73 2.65 41.85
N LYS A 268 60.75 2.93 42.72
CA LYS A 268 59.31 2.84 42.38
C LYS A 268 58.87 3.97 41.45
N LEU A 269 59.17 5.22 41.79
CA LEU A 269 58.82 6.38 40.96
C LEU A 269 59.56 6.31 39.61
N ILE A 270 60.83 5.87 39.62
CA ILE A 270 61.58 5.63 38.37
C ILE A 270 60.90 4.55 37.51
N ALA A 271 60.35 3.49 38.11
CA ALA A 271 59.62 2.45 37.38
C ALA A 271 58.40 3.03 36.66
N GLU A 272 57.61 3.87 37.35
CA GLU A 272 56.41 4.51 36.82
C GLU A 272 56.75 5.38 35.59
N TYR A 273 57.83 6.17 35.65
CA TYR A 273 58.34 6.93 34.50
C TYR A 273 58.88 6.09 33.34
N ILE A 274 59.30 4.85 33.59
CA ILE A 274 59.76 3.94 32.53
C ILE A 274 58.56 3.27 31.85
N GLU A 275 57.54 2.89 32.61
CA GLU A 275 56.37 2.16 32.12
C GLU A 275 55.35 3.07 31.44
N ASP A 276 54.92 4.16 32.10
CA ASP A 276 54.01 5.17 31.54
C ASP A 276 54.55 6.58 31.80
N PRO A 277 55.52 7.04 30.98
CA PRO A 277 56.15 8.34 31.18
C PRO A 277 55.16 9.50 31.06
N VAL A 278 54.12 9.38 30.25
CA VAL A 278 53.20 10.49 29.95
C VAL A 278 52.26 10.71 31.13
N THR A 279 51.59 9.66 31.58
CA THR A 279 50.63 9.74 32.69
C THR A 279 51.36 10.10 33.98
N THR A 280 52.49 9.45 34.25
CA THR A 280 53.31 9.72 35.44
C THR A 280 53.79 11.17 35.47
N PHE A 281 54.27 11.68 34.34
CA PHE A 281 54.74 13.07 34.23
C PHE A 281 53.65 14.10 34.53
N PHE A 282 52.46 13.94 33.97
CA PHE A 282 51.38 14.92 34.18
C PHE A 282 50.68 14.79 35.54
N ASN A 283 50.88 13.68 36.25
CA ASN A 283 50.40 13.48 37.63
C ASN A 283 51.42 13.91 38.69
N ASP A 284 52.70 14.07 38.32
CA ASP A 284 53.76 14.55 39.22
C ASP A 284 53.72 16.08 39.36
N THR A 285 52.78 16.56 40.16
CA THR A 285 52.57 17.99 40.42
C THR A 285 53.75 18.67 41.10
N GLU A 286 54.58 17.90 41.82
CA GLU A 286 55.77 18.39 42.52
C GLU A 286 57.04 18.30 41.65
N LEU A 287 56.95 17.73 40.44
CA LEU A 287 58.07 17.48 39.53
C LEU A 287 59.26 16.77 40.21
N LYS A 288 58.98 15.77 41.04
CA LYS A 288 59.97 14.87 41.66
C LYS A 288 60.92 14.24 40.65
N ILE A 289 60.47 14.06 39.41
CA ILE A 289 61.33 13.63 38.31
C ILE A 289 62.58 14.49 38.13
N THR A 290 62.55 15.77 38.47
CA THR A 290 63.73 16.65 38.38
C THR A 290 64.83 16.23 39.36
N GLU A 291 64.48 15.76 40.55
CA GLU A 291 65.42 15.26 41.55
C GLU A 291 66.05 13.94 41.08
N ILE A 292 65.23 13.04 40.54
CA ILE A 292 65.67 11.79 39.91
C ILE A 292 66.65 12.06 38.77
N LEU A 293 66.34 12.99 37.87
CA LEU A 293 67.18 13.33 36.72
C LEU A 293 68.52 13.98 37.15
N THR A 294 68.51 14.78 38.21
CA THR A 294 69.72 15.36 38.80
C THR A 294 70.58 14.29 39.49
N GLY A 295 69.95 13.31 40.14
CA GLY A 295 70.63 12.15 40.69
C GLY A 295 71.24 11.27 39.60
N LEU A 296 70.48 11.02 38.53
CA LEU A 296 70.96 10.29 37.34
C LEU A 296 72.20 10.96 36.74
N GLU A 297 72.18 12.29 36.56
CA GLU A 297 73.34 13.04 36.06
C GLU A 297 74.59 12.85 36.92
N ARG A 298 74.44 12.95 38.26
CA ARG A 298 75.55 12.76 39.21
C ARG A 298 76.12 11.34 39.16
N SER A 299 75.26 10.33 39.12
CA SER A 299 75.70 8.93 39.06
C SER A 299 76.31 8.55 37.71
N ILE A 300 75.95 9.24 36.61
CA ILE A 300 76.68 9.13 35.34
C ILE A 300 78.09 9.69 35.49
N GLY A 301 78.25 10.88 36.07
CA GLY A 301 79.57 11.51 36.27
C GLY A 301 80.52 10.68 37.15
N LYS A 302 79.99 9.93 38.11
CA LYS A 302 80.73 8.99 38.96
C LYS A 302 80.97 7.60 38.34
N LYS A 303 80.47 7.36 37.13
CA LYS A 303 80.50 6.05 36.44
C LYS A 303 79.76 4.92 37.19
N GLU A 304 78.73 5.26 37.98
CA GLU A 304 77.91 4.30 38.73
C GLU A 304 76.79 3.70 37.85
N VAL A 305 76.28 4.48 36.89
CA VAL A 305 75.25 4.05 35.94
C VAL A 305 75.97 3.52 34.70
N GLY A 306 76.39 2.25 34.69
CA GLY A 306 77.29 1.69 33.66
C GLY A 306 76.80 1.77 32.21
N LEU A 307 76.77 2.95 31.61
CA LEU A 307 76.42 3.30 30.23
C LEU A 307 77.68 3.29 29.37
N SER A 308 77.54 3.22 28.04
CA SER A 308 78.69 3.46 27.16
C SER A 308 78.90 4.95 26.97
N GLU A 309 80.13 5.39 26.65
CA GLU A 309 80.48 6.81 26.50
C GLU A 309 79.54 7.59 25.57
N LYS A 310 79.14 6.97 24.45
CA LYS A 310 78.18 7.57 23.51
C LYS A 310 76.79 7.77 24.15
N GLN A 311 76.35 6.82 24.97
CA GLN A 311 75.08 6.90 25.68
C GLN A 311 75.15 7.93 26.82
N GLU A 312 76.24 7.95 27.57
CA GLU A 312 76.49 8.95 28.61
C GLU A 312 76.40 10.35 28.04
N LYS A 313 77.13 10.62 26.95
CA LYS A 313 77.10 11.92 26.28
C LYS A 313 75.67 12.31 25.86
N ASN A 314 74.97 11.44 25.14
CA ASN A 314 73.60 11.72 24.68
C ASN A 314 72.61 11.93 25.85
N THR A 315 72.77 11.17 26.93
CA THR A 315 71.93 11.33 28.14
C THR A 315 72.25 12.63 28.86
N LEU A 316 73.53 12.98 29.04
CA LEU A 316 73.95 14.25 29.64
C LEU A 316 73.47 15.46 28.82
N ASP A 317 73.53 15.40 27.48
CA ASP A 317 73.00 16.43 26.60
C ASP A 317 71.47 16.60 26.76
N LEU A 318 70.73 15.50 26.87
CA LEU A 318 69.27 15.53 27.15
C LEU A 318 68.95 16.06 28.55
N LEU A 319 69.75 15.71 29.56
CA LEU A 319 69.60 16.19 30.93
C LEU A 319 69.90 17.68 31.05
N LYS A 320 70.83 18.21 30.26
CA LYS A 320 71.10 19.65 30.22
C LYS A 320 69.86 20.45 29.84
N ASN A 321 69.10 19.97 28.85
CA ASN A 321 67.84 20.60 28.43
C ASN A 321 66.77 20.61 29.54
N THR A 322 66.83 19.69 30.52
CA THR A 322 65.88 19.69 31.65
C THR A 322 66.14 20.79 32.67
N LYS A 323 67.39 21.23 32.81
CA LYS A 323 67.77 22.33 33.70
C LYS A 323 67.27 23.68 33.20
N GLU A 324 67.00 23.80 31.91
CA GLU A 324 66.47 25.02 31.27
C GLU A 324 64.94 25.15 31.40
N GLY A 325 64.32 24.39 32.31
CA GLY A 325 62.88 24.49 32.57
C GLY A 325 62.00 23.80 31.51
N TYR A 326 62.58 23.01 30.59
CA TYR A 326 61.83 22.28 29.57
C TYR A 326 60.63 21.50 30.14
N LEU A 327 60.82 20.76 31.24
CA LEU A 327 59.75 19.97 31.87
C LEU A 327 58.65 20.87 32.44
N ASN A 328 59.01 21.95 33.14
CA ASN A 328 58.03 22.93 33.62
C ASN A 328 57.19 23.51 32.48
N ILE A 329 57.82 23.87 31.36
CA ILE A 329 57.13 24.38 30.17
C ILE A 329 56.12 23.34 29.63
N ARG A 330 56.48 22.05 29.61
CA ARG A 330 55.58 20.99 29.13
C ARG A 330 54.41 20.73 30.06
N LEU A 331 54.65 20.73 31.37
CA LEU A 331 53.63 20.57 32.40
C LEU A 331 52.62 21.73 32.33
N GLU A 332 53.11 22.97 32.34
CA GLU A 332 52.29 24.16 32.30
C GLU A 332 51.51 24.30 30.98
N LYS A 333 52.15 23.98 29.85
CA LYS A 333 51.46 23.94 28.55
C LYS A 333 50.32 22.92 28.55
N ASN A 334 50.51 21.74 29.16
CA ASN A 334 49.44 20.75 29.25
C ASN A 334 48.27 21.27 30.09
N ARG A 335 48.57 21.83 31.28
CA ARG A 335 47.57 22.44 32.18
C ARG A 335 46.75 23.50 31.45
N LEU A 336 47.41 24.47 30.82
CA LEU A 336 46.75 25.55 30.08
C LEU A 336 45.91 25.04 28.90
N LEU A 337 46.39 24.01 28.17
CA LEU A 337 45.62 23.41 27.07
C LEU A 337 44.37 22.69 27.60
N GLN A 338 44.48 21.94 28.70
CA GLN A 338 43.33 21.28 29.31
C GLN A 338 42.30 22.30 29.84
N GLU A 339 42.75 23.36 30.51
CA GLU A 339 41.87 24.43 30.99
C GLU A 339 41.11 25.09 29.85
N LYS A 340 41.79 25.42 28.75
CA LYS A 340 41.13 25.96 27.55
C LYS A 340 40.12 24.99 26.96
N ILE A 341 40.47 23.71 26.81
CA ILE A 341 39.55 22.68 26.29
C ILE A 341 38.31 22.55 27.17
N ASN A 342 38.48 22.56 28.49
CA ASN A 342 37.39 22.42 29.45
C ASN A 342 36.52 23.67 29.53
N ALA A 343 37.08 24.85 29.26
CA ALA A 343 36.33 26.10 29.17
C ALA A 343 35.49 26.23 27.89
N LEU A 344 35.80 25.46 26.83
CA LEU A 344 35.02 25.44 25.60
C LEU A 344 33.72 24.65 25.79
N ASN A 345 32.61 25.39 25.96
CA ASN A 345 31.27 24.83 25.99
C ASN A 345 30.75 24.61 24.55
N VAL A 346 30.93 23.40 24.03
CA VAL A 346 30.40 22.98 22.74
C VAL A 346 29.00 22.41 22.96
N ASP A 347 27.99 23.01 22.32
CA ASP A 347 26.60 22.55 22.42
C ASP A 347 26.23 21.66 21.23
N ASP A 348 26.00 20.37 21.46
CA ASP A 348 25.56 19.44 20.42
C ASP A 348 24.05 19.50 20.13
N SER A 349 23.27 20.25 20.91
CA SER A 349 21.81 20.32 20.78
C SER A 349 21.36 20.77 19.38
N LEU A 350 22.08 21.72 18.76
CA LEU A 350 21.77 22.21 17.42
C LEU A 350 22.01 21.15 16.34
N ASN A 351 23.06 20.33 16.48
CA ASN A 351 23.34 19.25 15.55
C ASN A 351 22.30 18.14 15.67
N LEU A 352 21.88 17.82 16.90
CA LEU A 352 20.80 16.87 17.14
C LEU A 352 19.46 17.36 16.55
N LYS A 353 19.16 18.66 16.65
CA LYS A 353 17.99 19.26 16.01
C LYS A 353 18.06 19.15 14.48
N ILE A 354 19.21 19.48 13.88
CA ILE A 354 19.41 19.33 12.43
C ILE A 354 19.22 17.88 12.00
N ALA A 355 19.86 16.92 12.67
CA ALA A 355 19.73 15.51 12.37
C ALA A 355 18.27 15.03 12.48
N GLY A 356 17.54 15.48 13.50
CA GLY A 356 16.12 15.16 13.67
C GLY A 356 15.24 15.73 12.55
N GLU A 357 15.54 16.91 12.00
CA GLU A 357 14.83 17.43 10.82
C GLU A 357 15.24 16.71 9.53
N GLU A 358 16.51 16.31 9.38
CA GLU A 358 16.99 15.50 8.26
C GLU A 358 16.31 14.12 8.22
N ASP A 359 16.13 13.48 9.38
CA ASP A 359 15.40 12.21 9.49
C ASP A 359 13.92 12.36 9.06
N LYS A 360 13.27 13.46 9.44
CA LYS A 360 11.89 13.76 9.01
C LYS A 360 11.81 14.01 7.51
N ILE A 361 12.79 14.72 6.91
CA ILE A 361 12.86 14.90 5.45
C ILE A 361 12.98 13.55 4.74
N ASN A 362 13.85 12.66 5.23
CA ASN A 362 14.03 11.33 4.68
C ASN A 362 12.74 10.49 4.76
N HIS A 363 11.97 10.65 5.84
CA HIS A 363 10.67 9.98 5.98
C HIS A 363 9.67 10.48 4.93
N VAL A 364 9.49 11.80 4.81
CA VAL A 364 8.60 12.43 3.81
C VAL A 364 9.00 12.01 2.39
N GLN A 365 10.29 11.95 2.07
CA GLN A 365 10.76 11.50 0.76
C GLN A 365 10.37 10.04 0.46
N LYS A 366 10.44 9.16 1.46
CA LYS A 366 10.00 7.77 1.29
C LYS A 366 8.50 7.69 1.05
N GLU A 367 7.69 8.49 1.74
CA GLU A 367 6.24 8.55 1.53
C GLU A 367 5.90 9.03 0.11
N ILE A 368 6.52 10.11 -0.35
CA ILE A 368 6.37 10.60 -1.74
C ILE A 368 6.71 9.48 -2.74
N GLN A 369 7.83 8.77 -2.54
CA GLN A 369 8.24 7.68 -3.41
C GLN A 369 7.19 6.55 -3.45
N LEU A 370 6.66 6.13 -2.30
CA LEU A 370 5.63 5.10 -2.23
C LEU A 370 4.34 5.52 -2.96
N ILE A 371 3.94 6.79 -2.83
CA ILE A 371 2.77 7.32 -3.55
C ILE A 371 3.04 7.31 -5.06
N GLN A 372 4.22 7.74 -5.51
CA GLN A 372 4.63 7.72 -6.92
C GLN A 372 4.63 6.30 -7.52
N GLU A 373 5.21 5.32 -6.82
CA GLU A 373 5.20 3.92 -7.25
C GLU A 373 3.75 3.38 -7.36
N SER A 374 2.88 3.76 -6.43
CA SER A 374 1.46 3.40 -6.47
C SER A 374 0.71 4.05 -7.65
N LYS A 375 1.13 5.25 -8.08
CA LYS A 375 0.59 6.00 -9.21
C LYS A 375 0.97 5.31 -10.52
N GLU A 376 2.26 5.02 -10.71
CA GLU A 376 2.77 4.31 -11.88
C GLU A 376 2.12 2.93 -12.06
N LYS A 377 1.92 2.19 -10.96
CA LYS A 377 1.25 0.88 -11.02
C LYS A 377 -0.18 0.98 -11.54
N ARG A 378 -0.91 2.06 -11.19
CA ARG A 378 -2.28 2.27 -11.66
C ARG A 378 -2.32 2.71 -13.12
N GLU A 379 -1.40 3.57 -13.54
CA GLU A 379 -1.29 4.01 -14.94
C GLU A 379 -0.97 2.86 -15.91
N ARG A 380 -0.33 1.78 -15.44
CA ARG A 380 -0.08 0.58 -16.25
C ARG A 380 -1.30 -0.34 -16.40
N LEU A 381 -2.34 -0.18 -15.58
CA LEU A 381 -3.52 -1.06 -15.55
C LEU A 381 -4.64 -0.58 -16.49
N THR A 382 -4.49 0.55 -17.18
CA THR A 382 -5.54 1.18 -17.99
C THR A 382 -5.65 0.68 -19.43
N ASP A 383 -4.87 -0.33 -19.83
CA ASP A 383 -4.84 -0.81 -21.23
C ASP A 383 -5.47 -2.19 -21.41
N ASP A 384 -6.76 -2.33 -21.06
CA ASP A 384 -7.44 -3.60 -21.30
C ASP A 384 -8.79 -3.48 -22.00
N SER A 385 -8.84 -4.04 -23.20
CA SER A 385 -10.01 -4.40 -24.02
C SER A 385 -10.99 -3.26 -24.34
N ASP A 386 -10.74 -2.58 -25.45
CA ASP A 386 -11.76 -1.76 -26.13
C ASP A 386 -12.85 -2.66 -26.73
N LYS A 387 -14.07 -2.59 -26.20
CA LYS A 387 -15.24 -3.30 -26.74
C LYS A 387 -16.02 -2.45 -27.75
N ALA A 388 -15.63 -1.20 -27.99
CA ALA A 388 -16.28 -0.32 -28.96
C ALA A 388 -16.33 -0.90 -30.38
N PRO A 389 -15.29 -1.60 -30.91
CA PRO A 389 -15.37 -2.19 -32.24
C PRO A 389 -16.54 -3.18 -32.39
N LYS A 390 -16.73 -4.06 -31.39
CA LYS A 390 -17.83 -5.04 -31.38
C LYS A 390 -19.20 -4.36 -31.28
N LEU A 391 -19.31 -3.28 -30.49
CA LEU A 391 -20.55 -2.50 -30.41
C LEU A 391 -20.90 -1.85 -31.76
N LYS A 392 -19.89 -1.27 -32.44
CA LYS A 392 -20.07 -0.65 -33.77
C LYS A 392 -20.52 -1.67 -34.82
N GLU A 393 -19.94 -2.86 -34.79
CA GLU A 393 -20.33 -3.97 -35.68
C GLU A 393 -21.80 -4.36 -35.45
N LEU A 394 -22.19 -4.58 -34.19
CA LEU A 394 -23.57 -4.95 -33.84
C LEU A 394 -24.57 -3.83 -34.14
N ALA A 395 -24.20 -2.57 -33.95
CA ALA A 395 -25.06 -1.44 -34.27
C ALA A 395 -25.31 -1.30 -35.78
N LEU A 396 -24.29 -1.55 -36.60
CA LEU A 396 -24.43 -1.59 -38.04
C LEU A 396 -25.29 -2.78 -38.48
N GLU A 397 -25.06 -3.97 -37.89
CA GLU A 397 -25.80 -5.18 -38.23
C GLU A 397 -27.29 -5.09 -37.87
N LEU A 398 -27.62 -4.60 -36.67
CA LEU A 398 -28.99 -4.62 -36.13
C LEU A 398 -29.80 -3.40 -36.54
N PHE A 399 -29.16 -2.22 -36.64
CA PHE A 399 -29.86 -0.94 -36.79
C PHE A 399 -29.43 -0.16 -38.04
N ASN A 400 -28.59 -0.73 -38.91
CA ASN A 400 -28.00 -0.04 -40.06
C ASN A 400 -27.38 1.33 -39.69
N THR A 401 -26.80 1.40 -38.49
CA THR A 401 -26.28 2.65 -37.90
C THR A 401 -24.77 2.59 -37.76
N GLN A 402 -24.07 3.55 -38.36
CA GLN A 402 -22.63 3.74 -38.18
C GLN A 402 -22.39 4.57 -36.92
N LEU A 403 -21.91 3.92 -35.86
CA LEU A 403 -21.63 4.57 -34.58
C LEU A 403 -20.19 5.10 -34.49
N THR A 404 -20.08 6.39 -34.14
CA THR A 404 -18.86 7.00 -33.63
C THR A 404 -19.04 7.27 -32.14
N ILE A 405 -18.26 6.61 -31.28
CA ILE A 405 -18.32 6.78 -29.83
C ILE A 405 -17.24 7.79 -29.43
N ARG A 406 -17.66 8.93 -28.91
CA ARG A 406 -16.78 9.98 -28.37
C ARG A 406 -16.47 9.65 -26.91
N LYS A 407 -15.19 9.76 -26.54
CA LYS A 407 -14.77 9.73 -25.14
C LYS A 407 -15.10 11.09 -24.53
N THR A 408 -15.59 11.10 -23.30
CA THR A 408 -15.70 12.34 -22.53
C THR A 408 -14.27 12.81 -22.26
N ILE A 409 -13.94 14.03 -22.70
CA ILE A 409 -12.61 14.64 -22.51
C ILE A 409 -12.54 15.24 -21.13
#